data_AF-A0A7R8WR87-F1
#
_entry.id   AF-A0A7R8WR87-F1
#
_cell.length_a   1.000
_cell.length_b   1.000
_cell.length_c   1.000
_cell.angle_alpha   90.00
_cell.angle_beta   90.00
_cell.angle_gamma   90.00
#
_symmetry.space_group_name_H-M   'P 1'
#
loop_
_entity.id
_entity.type
_entity.pdbx_description
1 polymer ?
#
loop_
_entity_poly.entity_id
_entity_poly.type
_entity_poly.pdbx_seq_one_letter_code
_entity_poly.pdbx_strand_id
1 'polypeptide(L)'
;MGGEQLAGVMDIISREAMAKEGKEIDEAQFAAIKENMVQQQEKVGTSWYSTSQGHDDDAQSLHVQQADEAFLIGPPEAARSYLDVDKIISVAKEAGADAIHPGYGFLSENAAFSQRCADEGIKFIGPKPDSIRAMGSKSNAKALMQEHNVPTIPGYFGEDQSLDTLMEKAKEVGFPLLIKAAAGGGGKGMRIVRKPEELKDALEGTKREGAQFFGSDE
;
A
#
# COMPACT_ATOMS: atom_id res chain seq x y z
N MET A 1 -14.08 7.62 -9.70
CA MET A 1 -14.49 6.29 -9.22
C MET A 1 -14.57 5.39 -10.44
N GLY A 2 -13.79 4.32 -10.47
CA GLY A 2 -13.75 3.38 -11.60
C GLY A 2 -12.63 2.36 -11.39
N GLY A 3 -13.01 1.09 -11.36
CA GLY A 3 -12.11 -0.07 -11.31
C GLY A 3 -12.02 -0.68 -9.91
N GLU A 4 -12.49 -1.91 -9.79
CA GLU A 4 -12.25 -2.85 -8.69
C GLU A 4 -10.76 -2.87 -8.34
N GLN A 5 -10.34 -2.07 -7.36
CA GLN A 5 -9.17 -2.46 -6.57
C GLN A 5 -9.71 -3.51 -5.62
N LEU A 6 -9.58 -4.78 -6.02
CA LEU A 6 -9.57 -5.89 -5.07
C LEU A 6 -8.67 -5.46 -3.91
N ALA A 7 -9.19 -5.53 -2.69
CA ALA A 7 -8.43 -5.21 -1.50
C ALA A 7 -7.03 -5.82 -1.64
N GLY A 8 -6.00 -5.00 -1.49
CA GLY A 8 -4.62 -5.48 -1.53
C GLY A 8 -4.52 -6.49 -0.41
N VAL A 9 -4.50 -7.78 -0.77
CA VAL A 9 -4.57 -8.87 0.18
C VAL A 9 -3.44 -8.68 1.19
N MET A 10 -3.83 -8.36 2.42
CA MET A 10 -2.91 -8.20 3.52
C MET A 10 -3.00 -9.45 4.37
N ASP A 11 -1.98 -10.28 4.21
CA ASP A 11 -1.89 -11.55 4.91
C ASP A 11 -1.11 -11.35 6.21
N ILE A 12 -1.69 -11.88 7.28
CA ILE A 12 -1.07 -12.06 8.58
C ILE A 12 -0.63 -13.53 8.62
N ILE A 13 0.63 -13.81 8.93
CA ILE A 13 1.22 -15.15 8.77
C ILE A 13 1.82 -15.63 10.08
N SER A 14 1.47 -16.83 10.53
CA SER A 14 2.09 -17.50 11.69
C SER A 14 2.64 -18.88 11.32
N ARG A 15 3.73 -19.29 11.97
CA ARG A 15 4.29 -20.66 11.86
C ARG A 15 3.58 -21.68 12.75
N GLU A 16 2.84 -21.22 13.75
CA GLU A 16 2.01 -22.07 14.62
C GLU A 16 0.55 -21.70 14.40
N ALA A 17 -0.22 -22.63 13.79
CA ALA A 17 -1.68 -22.58 13.85
C ALA A 17 -2.08 -22.47 15.32
N MET A 18 -2.77 -21.40 15.71
CA MET A 18 -3.20 -21.21 17.09
C MET A 18 -4.20 -22.32 17.46
N ALA A 19 -3.70 -23.40 18.07
CA ALA A 19 -4.54 -24.28 18.86
C ALA A 19 -4.90 -23.53 20.16
N LYS A 20 -5.98 -22.72 20.15
CA LYS A 20 -6.47 -22.09 21.38
C LYS A 20 -7.98 -22.22 21.55
N GLU A 21 -8.30 -22.81 22.69
CA GLU A 21 -9.62 -23.07 23.25
C GLU A 21 -10.46 -21.79 23.40
N GLY A 22 -11.72 -21.90 22.96
CA GLY A 22 -12.89 -21.21 23.52
C GLY A 22 -12.76 -19.74 23.89
N LYS A 23 -12.86 -18.84 22.90
CA LYS A 23 -13.50 -17.53 23.10
C LYS A 23 -14.90 -17.59 22.49
N GLU A 24 -15.92 -17.17 23.24
CA GLU A 24 -17.29 -17.06 22.75
C GLU A 24 -17.34 -16.08 21.56
N ILE A 25 -17.60 -16.64 20.38
CA ILE A 25 -17.96 -15.94 19.15
C ILE A 25 -19.47 -16.18 18.99
N ASP A 26 -20.21 -15.15 18.56
CA ASP A 26 -21.64 -15.23 18.24
C ASP A 26 -21.96 -16.49 17.41
N GLU A 27 -22.93 -17.30 17.85
CA GLU A 27 -23.22 -18.63 17.31
C GLU A 27 -23.49 -18.62 15.79
N ALA A 28 -24.02 -17.51 15.26
CA ALA A 28 -24.26 -17.34 13.84
C ALA A 28 -22.96 -17.14 13.02
N GLN A 29 -21.98 -16.40 13.56
CA GLN A 29 -20.66 -16.26 12.95
C GLN A 29 -19.83 -17.53 13.11
N PHE A 30 -19.96 -18.23 14.24
CA PHE A 30 -19.23 -19.45 14.54
C PHE A 30 -19.62 -20.63 13.65
N ALA A 31 -20.89 -20.73 13.22
CA ALA A 31 -21.36 -21.80 12.35
C ALA A 31 -20.73 -21.74 10.94
N ALA A 32 -20.66 -20.55 10.35
CA ALA A 32 -20.05 -20.35 9.04
C ALA A 32 -18.52 -20.50 9.06
N ILE A 33 -17.88 -20.08 10.15
CA ILE A 33 -16.43 -20.24 10.37
C ILE A 33 -16.08 -21.72 10.59
N LYS A 34 -16.88 -22.48 11.36
CA LYS A 34 -16.66 -23.91 11.61
C LYS A 34 -16.73 -24.77 10.35
N GLU A 35 -17.68 -24.50 9.46
CA GLU A 35 -17.85 -25.30 8.24
C GLU A 35 -16.67 -25.12 7.29
N ASN A 36 -16.07 -23.91 7.25
CA ASN A 36 -14.83 -23.64 6.54
C ASN A 36 -13.59 -24.26 7.23
N MET A 37 -13.50 -24.19 8.56
CA MET A 37 -12.39 -24.80 9.33
C MET A 37 -12.26 -26.31 9.12
N VAL A 38 -13.38 -27.04 8.99
CA VAL A 38 -13.37 -28.51 8.79
C VAL A 38 -12.79 -28.91 7.43
N GLN A 39 -12.96 -28.08 6.39
CA GLN A 39 -12.37 -28.36 5.07
C GLN A 39 -10.88 -27.97 4.97
N GLN A 40 -10.38 -27.13 5.87
CA GLN A 40 -9.03 -26.55 5.79
C GLN A 40 -7.96 -27.32 6.58
N GLN A 41 -8.36 -28.19 7.52
CA GLN A 41 -7.45 -29.07 8.28
C GLN A 41 -6.59 -30.02 7.42
N GLU A 42 -6.82 -30.10 6.11
CA GLU A 42 -6.03 -30.91 5.17
C GLU A 42 -4.79 -30.20 4.59
N LYS A 43 -4.55 -28.90 4.85
CA LYS A 43 -3.38 -28.16 4.34
C LYS A 43 -2.30 -27.99 5.43
N VAL A 44 -1.13 -28.58 5.21
CA VAL A 44 -0.07 -28.73 6.22
C VAL A 44 0.94 -27.56 6.20
N GLY A 45 1.16 -26.90 7.34
CA GLY A 45 2.47 -26.36 7.74
C GLY A 45 2.71 -24.84 7.75
N THR A 46 1.74 -24.00 7.40
CA THR A 46 1.80 -22.52 7.55
C THR A 46 0.38 -22.00 7.64
N SER A 47 0.08 -21.15 8.63
CA SER A 47 -1.25 -20.57 8.79
C SER A 47 -1.33 -19.18 8.14
N TRP A 48 -2.36 -19.01 7.31
CA TRP A 48 -2.68 -17.82 6.53
C TRP A 48 -3.87 -17.12 7.17
N TYR A 49 -3.70 -15.86 7.54
CA TYR A 49 -4.77 -15.05 8.10
C TYR A 49 -5.00 -13.86 7.20
N SER A 50 -6.26 -13.53 6.91
CA SER A 50 -6.55 -12.31 6.16
C SER A 50 -7.39 -11.34 6.94
N THR A 51 -7.19 -10.06 6.66
CA THR A 51 -8.10 -9.02 7.12
C THR A 51 -9.29 -8.86 6.18
N SER A 52 -10.46 -8.56 6.74
CA SER A 52 -11.66 -8.18 5.98
C SER A 52 -12.24 -6.86 6.48
N GLN A 53 -12.84 -6.09 5.58
CA GLN A 53 -13.67 -4.94 5.89
C GLN A 53 -15.14 -5.37 6.06
N GLY A 54 -15.87 -4.63 6.89
CA GLY A 54 -17.28 -4.86 7.19
C GLY A 54 -18.23 -4.48 6.07
N HIS A 55 -18.09 -5.10 4.89
CA HIS A 55 -19.09 -5.15 3.82
C HIS A 55 -19.26 -6.61 3.39
N ASP A 56 -20.49 -7.01 3.04
CA ASP A 56 -20.82 -8.39 2.66
C ASP A 56 -19.92 -8.93 1.53
N ASP A 57 -19.53 -8.06 0.60
CA ASP A 57 -18.67 -8.42 -0.55
C ASP A 57 -17.22 -8.77 -0.16
N ASP A 58 -16.65 -8.14 0.87
CA ASP A 58 -15.26 -8.39 1.27
C ASP A 58 -15.17 -9.59 2.23
N ALA A 59 -16.21 -9.80 3.06
CA ALA A 59 -16.32 -10.99 3.91
C ALA A 59 -16.49 -12.29 3.09
N GLN A 60 -17.05 -12.19 1.88
CA GLN A 60 -17.17 -13.30 0.92
C GLN A 60 -16.05 -13.33 -0.13
N SER A 61 -15.03 -12.48 0.02
CA SER A 61 -13.92 -12.43 -0.92
C SER A 61 -13.11 -13.72 -0.91
N LEU A 62 -12.46 -14.00 -2.06
CA LEU A 62 -11.66 -15.21 -2.20
C LEU A 62 -10.49 -15.27 -1.20
N HIS A 63 -9.89 -14.13 -0.85
CA HIS A 63 -8.79 -14.10 0.10
C HIS A 63 -9.23 -14.44 1.53
N VAL A 64 -10.45 -14.05 1.93
CA VAL A 64 -11.05 -14.45 3.21
C VAL A 64 -11.35 -15.94 3.22
N GLN A 65 -11.90 -16.48 2.12
CA GLN A 65 -12.21 -17.91 2.00
C GLN A 65 -10.97 -18.80 1.95
N GLN A 66 -9.85 -18.27 1.44
CA GLN A 66 -8.58 -19.01 1.33
C GLN A 66 -7.72 -18.97 2.60
N ALA A 67 -7.97 -18.01 3.49
CA ALA A 67 -7.30 -17.90 4.77
C ALA A 67 -7.81 -18.97 5.76
N ASP A 68 -6.92 -19.42 6.66
CA ASP A 68 -7.24 -20.33 7.75
C ASP A 68 -8.12 -19.68 8.81
N GLU A 69 -7.90 -18.39 9.10
CA GLU A 69 -8.86 -17.56 9.83
C GLU A 69 -8.88 -16.13 9.26
N ALA A 70 -9.98 -15.41 9.50
CA ALA A 70 -10.12 -14.03 9.05
C ALA A 70 -10.58 -13.12 10.18
N PHE A 71 -10.02 -11.92 10.22
CA PHE A 71 -10.30 -10.92 11.25
C PHE A 71 -10.97 -9.69 10.64
N LEU A 72 -12.09 -9.28 11.25
CA LEU A 72 -12.76 -8.04 10.88
C LEU A 72 -11.96 -6.84 11.41
N ILE A 73 -11.42 -6.04 10.50
CA ILE A 73 -10.62 -4.84 10.83
C ILE A 73 -11.44 -3.54 10.76
N GLY A 74 -12.76 -3.63 10.85
CA GLY A 74 -13.65 -2.47 10.96
C GLY A 74 -14.43 -2.17 9.67
N PRO A 75 -14.94 -0.94 9.51
CA PRO A 75 -15.92 -0.61 8.47
C PRO A 75 -15.30 -0.53 7.06
N PRO A 76 -16.13 -0.44 6.00
CA PRO A 76 -15.69 -0.42 4.59
C PRO A 76 -14.76 0.75 4.23
N GLU A 77 -14.76 1.83 5.02
CA GLU A 77 -13.87 2.96 4.74
C GLU A 77 -12.41 2.56 5.00
N ALA A 78 -11.58 2.51 3.96
CA ALA A 78 -10.17 2.11 4.05
C ALA A 78 -9.38 2.84 5.15
N ALA A 79 -9.62 4.15 5.32
CA ALA A 79 -9.00 4.97 6.37
C ALA A 79 -9.26 4.46 7.80
N ARG A 80 -10.33 3.69 8.01
CA ARG A 80 -10.76 3.16 9.30
C ARG A 80 -10.56 1.64 9.40
N SER A 81 -9.90 1.03 8.42
CA SER A 81 -9.67 -0.41 8.32
C SER A 81 -8.33 -0.73 7.64
N TYR A 82 -8.24 -0.92 6.32
CA TYR A 82 -6.99 -1.34 5.64
C TYR A 82 -5.81 -0.35 5.77
N LEU A 83 -6.08 0.91 6.13
CA LEU A 83 -5.07 1.94 6.39
C LEU A 83 -4.87 2.21 7.89
N ASP A 84 -5.59 1.51 8.77
CA ASP A 84 -5.51 1.65 10.22
C ASP A 84 -4.40 0.75 10.78
N VAL A 85 -3.19 1.31 10.84
CA VAL A 85 -1.98 0.61 11.29
C VAL A 85 -2.16 0.00 12.69
N ASP A 86 -2.73 0.74 13.64
CA ASP A 86 -2.85 0.26 15.02
C ASP A 86 -3.75 -0.95 15.12
N LYS A 87 -4.86 -0.95 14.36
CA LYS A 87 -5.77 -2.09 14.33
C LYS A 87 -5.14 -3.32 13.69
N ILE A 88 -4.41 -3.14 12.59
CA ILE A 88 -3.73 -4.23 11.90
C ILE A 88 -2.69 -4.89 12.81
N ILE A 89 -1.89 -4.08 13.50
CA ILE A 89 -0.91 -4.56 14.48
C ILE A 89 -1.61 -5.28 15.64
N SER A 90 -2.73 -4.74 16.14
CA SER A 90 -3.51 -5.38 17.20
C SER A 90 -3.98 -6.78 16.79
N VAL A 91 -4.54 -6.92 15.59
CA VAL A 91 -5.00 -8.21 15.06
C VAL A 91 -3.83 -9.17 14.87
N ALA A 92 -2.71 -8.72 14.29
CA ALA A 92 -1.53 -9.54 14.11
C ALA A 92 -0.99 -10.08 15.45
N LYS A 93 -1.05 -9.27 16.52
CA LYS A 93 -0.67 -9.70 17.87
C LYS A 93 -1.68 -10.67 18.49
N GLU A 94 -2.97 -10.45 18.30
CA GLU A 94 -4.01 -11.38 18.76
C GLU A 94 -3.89 -12.75 18.09
N ALA A 95 -3.62 -12.76 16.78
CA ALA A 95 -3.37 -13.97 16.00
C ALA A 95 -2.01 -14.63 16.32
N GLY A 96 -1.11 -13.93 17.03
CA GLY A 96 0.27 -14.35 17.26
C GLY A 96 1.07 -14.55 15.98
N ALA A 97 0.90 -13.63 15.04
CA ALA A 97 1.57 -13.63 13.77
C ALA A 97 3.08 -13.44 13.90
N ASP A 98 3.85 -14.21 13.13
CA ASP A 98 5.29 -14.01 12.94
C ASP A 98 5.56 -12.87 11.95
N ALA A 99 4.66 -12.65 10.99
CA ALA A 99 4.87 -11.77 9.86
C ALA A 99 3.58 -11.16 9.31
N ILE A 100 3.72 -10.03 8.62
CA ILE A 100 2.67 -9.39 7.82
C ILE A 100 3.18 -9.23 6.39
N HIS A 101 2.42 -9.74 5.42
CA HIS A 101 2.59 -9.46 4.00
C HIS A 101 1.59 -8.37 3.58
N PRO A 102 2.04 -7.15 3.26
CA PRO A 102 1.13 -6.02 3.03
C PRO A 102 0.49 -6.01 1.62
N GLY A 103 0.83 -6.99 0.76
CA GLY A 103 0.34 -7.03 -0.61
C GLY A 103 0.85 -5.85 -1.43
N TYR A 104 -0.06 -5.20 -2.15
CA TYR A 104 0.19 -4.01 -2.95
C TYR A 104 -0.85 -2.92 -2.65
N GLY A 105 -0.49 -1.65 -2.89
CA GLY A 105 -1.32 -0.52 -2.45
C GLY A 105 -1.41 -0.43 -0.92
N PHE A 106 -2.36 0.34 -0.41
CA PHE A 106 -2.58 0.54 1.03
C PHE A 106 -1.29 0.84 1.82
N LEU A 107 -0.86 -0.08 2.69
CA LEU A 107 0.31 0.09 3.55
C LEU A 107 1.60 -0.57 3.01
N SER A 108 1.56 -1.16 1.81
CA SER A 108 2.73 -1.87 1.22
C SER A 108 3.96 -1.00 1.01
N GLU A 109 3.77 0.29 0.72
CA GLU A 109 4.85 1.27 0.55
C GLU A 109 4.92 2.24 1.74
N ASN A 110 4.33 1.89 2.88
CA ASN A 110 4.32 2.74 4.06
C ASN A 110 5.51 2.42 4.99
N ALA A 111 6.52 3.30 5.00
CA ALA A 111 7.71 3.12 5.81
C ALA A 111 7.43 3.10 7.32
N ALA A 112 6.44 3.87 7.79
CA ALA A 112 6.06 3.91 9.20
C ALA A 112 5.39 2.59 9.63
N PHE A 113 4.60 1.97 8.75
CA PHE A 113 4.02 0.65 9.00
C PHE A 113 5.08 -0.45 9.06
N SER A 114 6.02 -0.47 8.11
CA SER A 114 7.16 -1.39 8.13
C SER A 114 8.00 -1.21 9.41
N GLN A 115 8.21 0.03 9.86
CA GLN A 115 8.91 0.32 11.11
C GLN A 115 8.11 -0.20 12.31
N ARG A 116 6.80 0.06 12.35
CA ARG A 116 5.93 -0.39 13.44
C ARG A 116 5.90 -1.91 13.55
N CYS A 117 5.90 -2.64 12.43
CA CYS A 117 6.04 -4.10 12.44
C CYS A 117 7.33 -4.52 13.15
N ALA A 118 8.47 -3.90 12.79
CA ALA A 118 9.76 -4.20 13.41
C ALA A 118 9.79 -3.89 14.91
N ASP A 119 9.20 -2.76 15.32
CA ASP A 119 9.13 -2.33 16.73
C ASP A 119 8.29 -3.31 17.58
N GLU A 120 7.29 -3.94 16.98
CA GLU A 120 6.38 -4.90 17.63
C GLU A 120 6.88 -6.36 17.49
N GLY A 121 8.06 -6.57 16.89
CA GLY A 121 8.64 -7.91 16.69
C GLY A 121 7.99 -8.74 15.58
N ILE A 122 7.20 -8.11 14.71
CA ILE A 122 6.49 -8.73 13.59
C ILE A 122 7.30 -8.52 12.31
N LYS A 123 7.57 -9.58 11.55
CA LYS A 123 8.32 -9.44 10.30
C LYS A 123 7.46 -8.80 9.22
N PHE A 124 7.90 -7.67 8.69
CA PHE A 124 7.32 -7.10 7.48
C PHE A 124 7.87 -7.84 6.25
N ILE A 125 7.01 -8.52 5.48
CA ILE A 125 7.41 -9.20 4.25
C ILE A 125 7.47 -8.17 3.11
N GLY A 126 8.59 -7.47 3.07
CA GLY A 126 8.84 -6.41 2.11
C GLY A 126 10.17 -5.71 2.38
N PRO A 127 10.43 -4.56 1.73
CA PRO A 127 11.62 -3.76 1.97
C PRO A 127 11.68 -3.19 3.40
N LYS A 128 12.90 -2.88 3.85
CA LYS A 128 13.14 -2.22 5.14
C LYS A 128 12.58 -0.79 5.14
N PRO A 129 12.25 -0.20 6.33
CA PRO A 129 11.74 1.16 6.43
C PRO A 129 12.59 2.21 5.72
N ASP A 130 13.92 2.15 5.85
CA ASP A 130 14.83 3.07 5.18
C ASP A 130 14.84 2.91 3.66
N SER A 131 14.71 1.68 3.18
CA SER A 131 14.61 1.41 1.74
C SER A 131 13.29 1.97 1.18
N ILE A 132 12.19 1.83 1.93
CA ILE A 132 10.89 2.43 1.55
C ILE A 132 11.01 3.96 1.50
N ARG A 133 11.60 4.59 2.52
CA ARG A 133 11.81 6.06 2.54
C ARG A 133 12.68 6.53 1.38
N ALA A 134 13.79 5.83 1.13
CA ALA A 134 14.72 6.18 0.07
C ALA A 134 14.06 6.10 -1.32
N MET A 135 13.18 5.11 -1.52
CA MET A 135 12.60 4.83 -2.83
C MET A 135 11.19 5.41 -3.03
N GLY A 136 10.53 5.89 -1.98
CA GLY A 136 9.12 6.33 -2.03
C GLY A 136 8.89 7.64 -2.78
N SER A 137 9.88 8.52 -2.84
CA SER A 137 9.83 9.71 -3.70
C SER A 137 10.56 9.45 -5.01
N LYS A 138 9.91 9.74 -6.15
CA LYS A 138 10.54 9.56 -7.47
C LYS A 138 11.76 10.46 -7.67
N SER A 139 11.76 11.67 -7.10
CA SER A 139 12.91 12.58 -7.19
C SER A 139 14.09 12.02 -6.42
N ASN A 140 13.87 11.61 -5.16
CA ASN A 140 14.90 11.00 -4.31
C ASN A 140 15.42 9.68 -4.89
N ALA A 141 14.52 8.81 -5.35
CA ALA A 141 14.88 7.55 -5.99
C ALA A 141 15.77 7.77 -7.22
N LYS A 142 15.47 8.78 -8.06
CA LYS A 142 16.32 9.11 -9.21
C LYS A 142 17.67 9.67 -8.80
N ALA A 143 17.71 10.55 -7.81
CA ALA A 143 18.97 11.09 -7.28
C ALA A 143 19.88 9.95 -6.78
N LEU A 144 19.32 9.02 -6.00
CA LEU A 144 20.03 7.84 -5.51
C LEU A 144 20.53 6.93 -6.65
N MET A 145 19.71 6.70 -7.67
CA MET A 145 20.13 5.93 -8.85
C MET A 145 21.29 6.59 -9.59
N GLN A 146 21.25 7.92 -9.74
CA GLN A 146 22.32 8.69 -10.39
C GLN A 146 23.62 8.67 -9.57
N GLU A 147 23.53 8.79 -8.24
CA GLU A 147 24.69 8.65 -7.33
C GLU A 147 25.39 7.29 -7.51
N HIS A 148 24.62 6.24 -7.77
CA HIS A 148 25.13 4.89 -8.03
C HIS A 148 25.43 4.60 -9.52
N ASN A 149 25.49 5.63 -10.37
CA ASN A 149 25.78 5.50 -11.81
C ASN A 149 24.77 4.62 -12.57
N VAL A 150 23.55 4.48 -12.06
CA VAL A 150 22.46 3.79 -12.75
C VAL A 150 21.83 4.77 -13.74
N PRO A 151 21.77 4.44 -15.04
CA PRO A 151 21.17 5.32 -16.04
C PRO A 151 19.70 5.62 -15.76
N THR A 152 19.33 6.90 -15.77
CA THR A 152 17.95 7.38 -15.59
C THR A 152 17.46 8.16 -16.81
N ILE A 153 16.14 8.18 -17.04
CA ILE A 153 15.55 9.07 -18.04
C ILE A 153 15.85 10.54 -17.68
N PRO A 154 16.41 11.34 -18.61
CA PRO A 154 16.68 12.76 -18.40
C PRO A 154 15.45 13.52 -17.95
N GLY A 155 15.65 14.50 -17.08
CA GLY A 155 14.58 15.34 -16.55
C GLY A 155 15.11 16.23 -15.43
N TYR A 156 14.21 17.05 -14.90
CA TYR A 156 14.50 17.94 -13.78
C TYR A 156 13.91 17.37 -12.49
N PHE A 157 14.72 17.34 -11.43
CA PHE A 157 14.37 16.75 -10.12
C PHE A 157 14.82 17.65 -8.95
N GLY A 158 15.10 18.94 -9.23
CA GLY A 158 15.54 19.90 -8.20
C GLY A 158 14.39 20.37 -7.30
N GLU A 159 14.72 21.07 -6.22
CA GLU A 159 13.73 21.52 -5.22
C GLU A 159 12.87 22.70 -5.71
N ASP A 160 13.39 23.54 -6.62
CA ASP A 160 12.62 24.67 -7.15
C ASP A 160 11.60 24.19 -8.18
N GLN A 161 10.35 24.07 -7.73
CA GLN A 161 9.18 23.65 -8.50
C GLN A 161 8.32 24.84 -8.98
N SER A 162 8.91 26.05 -9.07
CA SER A 162 8.24 27.21 -9.66
C SER A 162 8.01 27.03 -11.16
N LEU A 163 6.93 27.63 -11.69
CA LEU A 163 6.58 27.51 -13.11
C LEU A 163 7.71 28.02 -14.01
N ASP A 164 8.40 29.09 -13.62
CA ASP A 164 9.47 29.69 -14.42
C ASP A 164 10.67 28.73 -14.54
N THR A 165 11.14 28.19 -13.42
CA THR A 165 12.23 27.20 -13.39
C THR A 165 11.84 25.94 -14.16
N LEU A 166 10.62 25.44 -13.96
CA LEU A 166 10.13 24.28 -14.69
C LEU A 166 10.01 24.54 -16.20
N MET A 167 9.66 25.76 -16.62
CA MET A 167 9.59 26.13 -18.03
C MET A 167 10.98 26.21 -18.68
N GLU A 168 11.96 26.76 -17.97
CA GLU A 168 13.36 26.77 -18.43
C GLU A 168 13.88 25.34 -18.61
N LYS A 169 13.72 24.50 -17.59
CA LYS A 169 14.16 23.11 -17.63
C LYS A 169 13.40 22.25 -18.63
N ALA A 170 12.11 22.52 -18.83
CA ALA A 170 11.34 21.88 -19.88
C ALA A 170 11.92 22.15 -21.28
N LYS A 171 12.39 23.38 -21.55
CA LYS A 171 13.02 23.74 -22.82
C LYS A 171 14.39 23.09 -22.99
N GLU A 172 15.17 22.96 -21.92
CA GLU A 172 16.46 22.26 -21.94
C GLU A 172 16.31 20.76 -22.27
N VAL A 173 15.33 20.10 -21.65
CA VAL A 173 15.08 18.66 -21.84
C VAL A 173 14.41 18.38 -23.20
N GLY A 174 13.49 19.25 -23.61
CA GLY A 174 12.75 19.13 -24.87
C GLY A 174 11.41 18.40 -24.75
N PHE A 175 10.45 18.77 -25.59
CA PHE A 175 9.10 18.20 -25.62
C PHE A 175 9.01 17.00 -26.60
N PRO A 176 8.12 16.01 -26.36
CA PRO A 176 7.14 15.94 -25.30
C PRO A 176 7.74 15.54 -23.94
N LEU A 177 7.13 16.05 -22.87
CA LEU A 177 7.49 15.79 -21.48
C LEU A 177 6.39 15.03 -20.75
N LEU A 178 6.75 14.43 -19.61
CA LEU A 178 5.81 13.78 -18.70
C LEU A 178 6.02 14.32 -17.28
N ILE A 179 5.11 15.17 -16.83
CA ILE A 179 5.05 15.64 -15.44
C ILE A 179 4.56 14.47 -14.58
N LYS A 180 5.19 14.28 -13.41
CA LYS A 180 4.79 13.29 -12.42
C LYS A 180 4.88 13.93 -11.03
N ALA A 181 3.84 13.79 -10.22
CA ALA A 181 3.90 14.08 -8.79
C ALA A 181 4.97 13.21 -8.14
N ALA A 182 5.76 13.77 -7.22
CA ALA A 182 6.90 13.11 -6.60
C ALA A 182 6.46 11.87 -5.81
N ALA A 183 5.44 12.04 -4.97
CA ALA A 183 4.84 10.99 -4.14
C ALA A 183 3.82 10.08 -4.86
N GLY A 184 3.57 10.30 -6.16
CA GLY A 184 2.50 9.59 -6.87
C GLY A 184 2.76 8.09 -7.07
N GLY A 185 1.72 7.27 -6.99
CA GLY A 185 1.75 5.83 -7.26
C GLY A 185 0.59 5.39 -8.15
N GLY A 186 0.67 4.17 -8.70
CA GLY A 186 -0.47 3.55 -9.42
C GLY A 186 -0.95 4.30 -10.68
N GLY A 187 -0.08 5.08 -11.31
CA GLY A 187 -0.39 5.80 -12.55
C GLY A 187 -1.21 7.09 -12.40
N LYS A 188 -1.46 7.56 -11.16
CA LYS A 188 -2.13 8.85 -10.89
C LYS A 188 -1.11 9.96 -10.66
N GLY A 189 -1.51 11.22 -10.89
CA GLY A 189 -0.62 12.36 -10.76
C GLY A 189 0.46 12.40 -11.85
N MET A 190 0.11 12.07 -13.09
CA MET A 190 1.02 12.19 -14.24
C MET A 190 0.33 12.72 -15.48
N ARG A 191 1.00 13.64 -16.19
CA ARG A 191 0.43 14.33 -17.36
C ARG A 191 1.46 14.52 -18.46
N ILE A 192 1.08 14.17 -19.69
CA ILE A 192 1.90 14.41 -20.88
C ILE A 192 1.75 15.89 -21.26
N VAL A 193 2.87 16.53 -21.53
CA VAL A 193 2.96 17.91 -22.03
C VAL A 193 3.64 17.87 -23.38
N ARG A 194 2.90 18.19 -24.45
CA ARG A 194 3.42 18.11 -25.82
C ARG A 194 4.01 19.42 -26.30
N LYS A 195 3.60 20.55 -25.71
CA LYS A 195 4.04 21.89 -26.09
C LYS A 195 4.21 22.80 -24.86
N PRO A 196 5.04 23.86 -24.93
CA PRO A 196 5.26 24.76 -23.80
C PRO A 196 3.98 25.36 -23.20
N GLU A 197 2.99 25.67 -24.02
CA GLU A 197 1.76 26.34 -23.59
C GLU A 197 0.90 25.44 -22.67
N GLU A 198 1.08 24.12 -22.74
CA GLU A 198 0.36 23.13 -21.94
C GLU A 198 0.97 22.95 -20.54
N LEU A 199 2.18 23.49 -20.29
CA LEU A 199 2.94 23.17 -19.08
C LEU A 199 2.24 23.62 -17.80
N LYS A 200 1.69 24.85 -17.78
CA LYS A 200 1.06 25.43 -16.60
C LYS A 200 -0.16 24.60 -16.17
N ASP A 201 -1.07 24.34 -17.10
CA ASP A 201 -2.30 23.59 -16.82
C ASP A 201 -2.00 22.15 -16.39
N ALA A 202 -0.99 21.53 -17.01
CA ALA A 202 -0.54 20.20 -16.64
C ALA A 202 0.11 20.17 -15.26
N LEU A 203 0.88 21.19 -14.89
CA LEU A 203 1.46 21.31 -13.55
C LEU A 203 0.36 21.47 -12.50
N GLU A 204 -0.55 22.42 -12.66
CA GLU A 204 -1.66 22.65 -11.72
C GLU A 204 -2.60 21.44 -11.60
N GLY A 205 -2.84 20.74 -12.72
CA GLY A 205 -3.58 19.47 -12.70
C GLY A 205 -2.87 18.37 -11.93
N THR A 206 -1.54 18.26 -12.09
CA THR A 206 -0.74 17.26 -11.39
C THR A 206 -0.63 17.55 -9.90
N LYS A 207 -0.44 18.81 -9.50
CA LYS A 207 -0.42 19.23 -8.09
C LYS A 207 -1.73 18.92 -7.36
N ARG A 208 -2.87 19.21 -8.00
CA ARG A 208 -4.20 18.91 -7.43
C ARG A 208 -4.40 17.40 -7.22
N GLU A 209 -4.04 16.58 -8.19
CA GLU A 209 -4.09 15.12 -8.04
C GLU A 209 -3.10 14.61 -6.99
N GLY A 210 -1.90 15.20 -6.96
CA GLY A 210 -0.88 15.00 -5.93
C GLY A 210 -1.48 15.13 -4.53
N ALA A 211 -1.99 16.33 -4.24
CA ALA A 211 -2.57 16.66 -2.94
C ALA A 211 -3.76 15.75 -2.60
N GLN A 212 -4.62 15.47 -3.58
CA GLN A 212 -5.83 14.68 -3.37
C GLN A 212 -5.54 13.20 -3.04
N PHE A 213 -4.60 12.57 -3.75
CA PHE A 213 -4.37 11.13 -3.64
C PHE A 213 -3.17 10.76 -2.77
N PHE A 214 -2.22 11.66 -2.58
CA PHE A 214 -0.93 11.37 -1.93
C PHE A 214 -0.61 12.36 -0.79
N GLY A 215 -1.47 13.35 -0.53
CA GLY A 215 -1.28 14.32 0.55
C GLY A 215 -0.09 15.26 0.35
N SER A 216 0.47 15.33 -0.86
CA SER A 216 1.59 16.18 -1.24
C SER A 216 1.35 16.78 -2.63
N ASP A 217 1.58 18.08 -2.80
CA ASP A 217 1.46 18.79 -4.07
C ASP A 217 2.79 18.96 -4.82
N GLU A 218 3.82 18.23 -4.40
CA GLU A 218 5.16 18.16 -5.03
C GLU A 218 5.15 17.37 -6.35
#